data_AF-A0A940UYE4-F1
#
_entry.id   AF-A0A940UYE4-F1
#
_cell.length_a   1.000
_cell.length_b   1.000
_cell.length_c   1.000
_cell.angle_alpha   90.00
_cell.angle_beta   90.00
_cell.angle_gamma   90.00
#
_symmetry.space_group_name_H-M   'P 1'
#
loop_
_entity.id
_entity.type
_entity.pdbx_description
1 polymer ?
#
loop_
_entity_poly.entity_id
_entity_poly.type
_entity_poly.pdbx_seq_one_letter_code
_entity_poly.pdbx_strand_id
1 'polypeptide(L)' 'NIGTMRIYRDKRGGNAVMIIECDQEVPMEVIELLRKAEGVRKVTYLSMEEKNEF' A
#
# COMPACT_ATOMS: atom_id res chain seq x y z
N ASN A 1 -5.14 -8.99 -7.93
CA ASN A 1 -6.34 -9.29 -7.11
C ASN A 1 -6.06 -8.82 -5.68
N ILE A 2 -7.05 -8.30 -4.93
CA ILE A 2 -6.87 -7.93 -3.52
C ILE A 2 -7.42 -9.08 -2.66
N GLY A 3 -6.53 -9.77 -1.95
CA GLY A 3 -6.90 -10.83 -1.02
C GLY A 3 -7.42 -10.28 0.30
N THR A 4 -6.74 -9.26 0.84
CA THR A 4 -7.18 -8.61 2.09
C THR A 4 -7.00 -7.10 2.07
N MET A 5 -7.93 -6.38 2.68
CA MET A 5 -7.80 -4.95 2.98
C MET A 5 -8.17 -4.68 4.43
N ARG A 6 -7.30 -3.96 5.16
CA ARG A 6 -7.53 -3.52 6.54
C ARG A 6 -7.32 -2.02 6.64
N ILE A 7 -8.12 -1.35 7.46
CA ILE A 7 -7.98 0.09 7.74
C ILE A 7 -8.00 0.34 9.24
N TYR A 8 -6.96 1.03 9.72
CA TYR A 8 -6.84 1.50 11.09
C TYR A 8 -7.01 3.00 11.09
N ARG A 9 -8.00 3.51 11.83
CA ARG A 9 -8.26 4.94 11.97
C ARG A 9 -7.95 5.34 13.39
N ASP A 10 -7.25 6.47 13.54
CA ASP A 10 -6.97 7.04 14.86
C ASP A 10 -8.27 7.60 15.48
N LYS A 11 -8.82 8.64 14.88
CA LYS A 11 -10.07 9.29 15.30
C LYS A 11 -10.79 9.93 14.11
N ARG A 12 -12.03 10.40 14.33
CA ARG A 12 -12.79 11.13 13.30
C ARG A 12 -12.01 12.38 12.86
N GLY A 13 -11.77 12.51 11.55
CA GLY A 13 -10.96 13.60 10.98
C GLY A 13 -9.46 13.48 11.22
N GLY A 14 -8.99 12.40 11.86
CA GLY A 14 -7.58 12.08 12.03
C GLY A 14 -6.99 11.30 10.85
N ASN A 15 -5.79 10.76 11.05
CA ASN A 15 -5.13 9.94 10.03
C ASN A 15 -5.71 8.51 10.01
N ALA A 16 -5.49 7.82 8.88
CA ALA A 16 -5.75 6.41 8.73
C ALA A 16 -4.55 5.70 8.09
N VAL A 17 -4.36 4.44 8.44
CA VAL A 17 -3.41 3.52 7.80
C VAL A 17 -4.20 2.42 7.13
N MET A 18 -3.96 2.21 5.84
CA MET A 18 -4.54 1.11 5.08
C MET A 18 -3.45 0.08 4.77
N ILE A 19 -3.77 -1.19 5.00
CA ILE A 19 -2.93 -2.33 4.62
C ILE A 19 -3.69 -3.09 3.53
N ILE A 20 -3.06 -3.23 2.36
CA ILE A 20 -3.63 -3.93 1.21
C ILE A 20 -2.69 -5.09 0.88
N GLU A 21 -3.22 -6.30 0.94
CA GLU A 21 -2.54 -7.53 0.54
C GLU A 21 -3.10 -7.96 -0.81
N CYS A 22 -2.20 -8.09 -1.79
CA CYS A 22 -2.53 -8.53 -3.14
C CYS A 22 -1.94 -9.92 -3.38
N ASP A 23 -2.67 -10.75 -4.13
CA ASP A 23 -2.20 -12.11 -4.49
C ASP A 23 -1.07 -12.10 -5.52
N GLN A 24 -0.76 -10.93 -6.09
CA GLN A 24 0.22 -10.71 -7.15
C GLN A 24 0.95 -9.39 -6.89
N GLU A 25 2.14 -9.23 -7.46
CA GLU A 25 2.88 -7.96 -7.45
C GLU A 25 2.01 -6.81 -7.95
N VAL A 26 2.09 -5.68 -7.26
CA VAL A 26 1.37 -4.46 -7.63
C VAL A 26 2.23 -3.71 -8.65
N PRO A 27 1.69 -3.39 -9.85
CA PRO A 27 2.44 -2.64 -10.84
C PRO A 27 2.96 -1.31 -10.28
N MET A 28 4.20 -0.95 -10.60
CA MET A 28 4.84 0.26 -10.04
C MET A 28 4.06 1.53 -10.35
N GLU A 29 3.42 1.61 -11.51
CA GLU A 29 2.54 2.72 -11.89
C GLU A 29 1.40 2.92 -10.89
N VAL A 30 0.81 1.83 -10.40
CA VAL A 30 -0.28 1.88 -9.40
C VAL A 30 0.26 2.40 -8.07
N ILE A 31 1.45 1.97 -7.66
CA ILE A 31 2.10 2.45 -6.44
C ILE A 31 2.36 3.97 -6.53
N GLU A 32 2.83 4.45 -7.70
CA GLU A 32 3.05 5.87 -7.95
C GLU A 32 1.75 6.69 -8.00
N LEU A 33 0.67 6.13 -8.55
CA LEU A 33 -0.65 6.75 -8.47
C LEU A 33 -1.12 6.89 -7.02
N LEU A 34 -0.94 5.85 -6.20
CA LEU A 34 -1.28 5.91 -4.77
C LEU A 34 -0.43 6.95 -4.02
N ARG A 35 0.85 7.10 -4.36
CA ARG A 35 1.73 8.12 -3.76
C ARG A 35 1.29 9.55 -4.08
N LYS A 36 0.67 9.76 -5.24
CA LYS A 36 0.20 11.08 -5.71
C LYS A 36 -1.26 11.35 -5.38
N ALA A 37 -2.00 10.35 -4.88
CA ALA A 37 -3.39 10.49 -4.53
C ALA A 37 -3.58 11.52 -3.42
N GLU A 38 -4.55 12.41 -3.59
CA GLU A 38 -4.85 13.45 -2.61
C GLU A 38 -5.15 12.86 -1.24
N GLY A 39 -4.51 13.40 -0.20
CA GLY A 39 -4.67 12.93 1.18
C GLY A 39 -3.83 11.69 1.55
N VAL A 40 -3.16 11.04 0.60
CA VAL A 40 -2.20 9.98 0.91
C VAL A 40 -0.85 10.59 1.28
N ARG A 41 -0.42 10.34 2.53
CA ARG A 41 0.81 10.94 3.06
C ARG A 41 2.07 10.12 2.78
N LYS A 42 1.93 8.79 2.68
CA LYS A 42 3.02 7.85 2.46
C LYS A 42 2.47 6.53 1.92
N VAL A 43 3.21 5.91 1.00
CA VAL A 43 2.98 4.55 0.52
C VAL A 43 4.27 3.75 0.67
N THR A 44 4.21 2.62 1.36
CA THR A 44 5.28 1.64 1.44
C THR A 44 4.84 0.39 0.69
N TYR A 45 5.64 -0.04 -0.27
CA TYR A 45 5.43 -1.29 -0.99
C TYR A 45 6.37 -2.35 -0.46
N LEU A 46 5.83 -3.54 -0.19
CA LEU A 46 6.58 -4.72 0.19
C LEU A 46 6.38 -5.73 -0.94
N SER A 47 7.42 -5.95 -1.72
CA SER A 47 7.43 -6.97 -2.79
C SER A 47 7.59 -8.35 -2.17
N MET A 48 6.96 -9.34 -2.80
CA MET A 48 7.17 -10.76 -2.50
C MET A 48 8.37 -11.35 -3.25
N GLU A 49 9.01 -10.57 -4.14
CA GLU A 49 10.25 -11.00 -4.77
C GLU A 49 11.35 -11.12 -3.71
N GLU A 50 11.91 -12.32 -3.58
CA GLU A 50 13.15 -12.50 -2.84
C GLU A 50 14.21 -11.61 -3.48
N LYS A 51 14.76 -10.69 -2.68
CA LYS A 51 15.98 -10.01 -3.08
C LYS A 51 17.09 -11.06 -3.16
N ASN A 52 17.41 -11.50 -4.37
CA ASN A 52 18.64 -12.23 -4.63
C ASN A 52 19.81 -11.26 -4.44
N GLU A 53 20.19 -11.04 -3.19
CA GLU A 53 21.47 -10.43 -2.82
C GLU A 53 22.55 -11.52 -2.90
N PHE A 54 23.14 -11.67 -4.10
CA PHE A 54 24.46 -12.28 -4.30
C PHE A 54 25.45 -11.19 -4.72
#